data_AF-A0A1W5VPR4-F1
#
_entry.id   AF-A0A1W5VPR4-F1
#
_cell.length_a   1.000
_cell.length_b   1.000
_cell.length_c   1.000
_cell.angle_alpha   90.00
_cell.angle_beta   90.00
_cell.angle_gamma   90.00
#
_symmetry.space_group_name_H-M   'P 1'
#
loop_
_entity.id
_entity.type
_entity.pdbx_description
1 polymer ?
#
loop_
_entity_poly.entity_id
_entity_poly.type
_entity_poly.pdbx_seq_one_letter_code
_entity_poly.pdbx_strand_id
1 'polypeptide(L)'
;MFKVYDAMMGSGKTTQIIENIRTAEKDQNFLYITPLLDECHRISGTTYDPEDVLKRPLITTEDDTSVHYAYLDDAPLKERRFKHPSYKGGNKAESLQYLLKNKENVVSTHQLFMNLTPNMLDDAKDYVLIIDETIQVYDVYTEHSSTELEALFRLGWIHVDDDAVTLRFNREKYGDNGGDPTGTKYENLATMCDLGQLLYVDQKLIVWELSIDTLRSFKEVWIATYMFEGSQMSAYLKSYGVEYELIRFGNKPSQIKHLVTISDNKFINEIGTKTTALSSSQFKSNKKALCEQLSKNLDNYFRNHVKAKKSDRLWTSFKEAHSAIAGSRYKEEWLAFNTKATNEYKDKTNLAYLMNLYPNPMVVKASAMKGFPVKEDVFALSEMVQWIWRSAIREGNPINIYVPSSRMRSLLQRWLNDEFENSAAEDIEVTEEAEQLELV
;
A
#
# COMPACT_ATOMS: atom_id res chain seq x y z
N MET A 1 -15.95 -5.68 -12.83
CA MET A 1 -16.03 -4.20 -12.89
C MET A 1 -15.19 -3.62 -11.77
N PHE A 2 -14.36 -2.61 -12.07
CA PHE A 2 -13.50 -1.95 -11.07
C PHE A 2 -14.01 -0.54 -10.79
N LYS A 3 -14.01 -0.14 -9.51
CA LYS A 3 -14.35 1.21 -9.05
C LYS A 3 -13.23 1.72 -8.16
N VAL A 4 -12.78 2.94 -8.39
CA VAL A 4 -11.70 3.57 -7.62
C VAL A 4 -12.26 4.83 -6.96
N TYR A 5 -12.44 4.78 -5.65
CA TYR A 5 -12.76 5.93 -4.81
C TYR A 5 -11.47 6.68 -4.49
N ASP A 6 -11.12 7.64 -5.35
CA ASP A 6 -9.93 8.48 -5.24
C ASP A 6 -10.28 9.82 -4.59
N ALA A 7 -10.08 9.92 -3.28
CA ALA A 7 -10.42 11.12 -2.52
C ALA A 7 -9.44 11.37 -1.38
N MET A 8 -9.19 12.64 -1.05
CA MET A 8 -8.26 13.02 0.02
C MET A 8 -8.66 12.37 1.35
N MET A 9 -7.68 12.06 2.20
CA MET A 9 -7.91 11.52 3.53
C MET A 9 -8.88 12.41 4.33
N GLY A 10 -9.77 11.80 5.11
CA GLY A 10 -10.82 12.52 5.86
C GLY A 10 -12.06 12.93 5.03
N SER A 11 -12.08 12.70 3.71
CA SER A 11 -13.23 13.06 2.85
C SER A 11 -14.43 12.09 2.91
N GLY A 12 -14.39 11.06 3.75
CA GLY A 12 -15.50 10.11 3.91
C GLY A 12 -15.47 8.89 2.97
N LYS A 13 -14.31 8.51 2.40
CA LYS A 13 -14.17 7.29 1.57
C LYS A 13 -14.76 6.05 2.21
N THR A 14 -14.29 5.73 3.41
CA THR A 14 -14.79 4.58 4.16
C THR A 14 -16.28 4.73 4.47
N THR A 15 -16.75 5.94 4.79
CA THR A 15 -18.17 6.19 5.06
C THR A 15 -19.04 5.87 3.83
N GLN A 16 -18.62 6.28 2.65
CA GLN A 16 -19.33 5.99 1.41
C GLN A 16 -19.32 4.48 1.09
N ILE A 17 -18.17 3.81 1.25
CA ILE A 17 -18.09 2.36 1.08
C ILE A 17 -19.00 1.62 2.06
N ILE A 18 -18.99 2.01 3.35
CA ILE A 18 -19.86 1.45 4.37
C ILE A 18 -21.33 1.62 3.96
N GLU A 19 -21.72 2.79 3.45
CA GLU A 19 -23.09 3.04 3.00
C GLU A 19 -23.46 2.17 1.79
N ASN A 20 -22.55 2.01 0.83
CA ASN A 20 -22.74 1.14 -0.32
C ASN A 20 -22.90 -0.33 0.10
N ILE A 21 -22.09 -0.81 1.04
CA ILE A 21 -22.23 -2.16 1.61
C ILE A 21 -23.57 -2.29 2.35
N ARG A 22 -23.93 -1.29 3.15
CA ARG A 22 -25.16 -1.30 3.97
C ARG A 22 -26.41 -1.40 3.09
N THR A 23 -26.44 -0.66 1.98
CA THR A 23 -27.61 -0.54 1.08
C THR A 23 -27.64 -1.55 -0.07
N ALA A 24 -26.58 -2.34 -0.27
CA ALA A 24 -26.54 -3.40 -1.27
C ALA A 24 -27.63 -4.47 -1.06
N GLU A 25 -27.80 -5.34 -2.05
CA GLU A 25 -28.67 -6.52 -1.93
C GLU A 25 -28.26 -7.38 -0.72
N LYS A 26 -29.23 -8.01 -0.06
CA LYS A 26 -29.00 -8.69 1.24
C LYS A 26 -28.08 -9.91 1.11
N ASP A 27 -28.12 -10.57 -0.04
CA ASP A 27 -27.35 -11.75 -0.43
C ASP A 27 -25.99 -11.40 -1.08
N GLN A 28 -25.70 -10.11 -1.29
CA GLN A 28 -24.37 -9.70 -1.74
C GLN A 28 -23.33 -9.91 -0.63
N ASN A 29 -22.32 -10.72 -0.95
CA ASN A 29 -21.19 -11.00 -0.07
C ASN A 29 -20.02 -10.05 -0.34
N PHE A 30 -19.31 -9.69 0.72
CA PHE A 30 -18.22 -8.73 0.68
C PHE A 30 -16.95 -9.30 1.30
N LEU A 31 -15.81 -9.08 0.65
CA LEU A 31 -14.48 -9.30 1.23
C LEU A 31 -13.83 -7.92 1.38
N TYR A 32 -13.78 -7.39 2.60
CA TYR A 32 -13.16 -6.11 2.90
C TYR A 32 -11.74 -6.34 3.41
N ILE A 33 -10.74 -5.80 2.70
CA ILE A 33 -9.34 -5.89 3.08
C ILE A 33 -8.79 -4.52 3.45
N THR A 34 -8.03 -4.46 4.54
CA THR A 34 -7.45 -3.21 5.07
C THR A 34 -6.02 -3.44 5.59
N PRO A 35 -5.17 -2.42 5.76
CA PRO A 35 -3.79 -2.64 6.19
C PRO A 35 -3.64 -3.19 7.62
N LEU A 36 -4.55 -2.85 8.55
CA LEU A 36 -4.40 -3.17 9.98
C LEU A 36 -5.61 -3.89 10.57
N LEU A 37 -5.37 -4.75 11.57
CA LEU A 37 -6.42 -5.48 12.29
C LEU A 37 -7.41 -4.57 13.03
N ASP A 38 -6.95 -3.43 13.55
CA ASP A 38 -7.84 -2.45 14.21
C ASP A 38 -8.89 -1.89 13.26
N GLU A 39 -8.51 -1.67 12.01
CA GLU A 39 -9.44 -1.24 10.98
C GLU A 39 -10.43 -2.36 10.64
N CYS A 40 -10.01 -3.63 10.68
CA CYS A 40 -10.95 -4.74 10.52
C CYS A 40 -12.08 -4.66 11.56
N HIS A 41 -11.73 -4.44 12.84
CA HIS A 41 -12.71 -4.26 13.92
C HIS A 41 -13.57 -3.01 13.74
N ARG A 42 -12.97 -1.88 13.34
CA ARG A 42 -13.69 -0.63 13.09
C ARG A 42 -14.74 -0.78 11.98
N ILE A 43 -14.40 -1.49 10.90
CA ILE A 43 -15.29 -1.71 9.76
C ILE A 43 -16.40 -2.71 10.11
N SER A 44 -16.04 -3.85 10.69
CA SER A 44 -17.04 -4.86 11.06
C SER A 44 -17.88 -4.45 12.27
N GLY A 45 -17.41 -3.50 13.07
CA GLY A 45 -18.01 -3.12 14.34
C GLY A 45 -17.84 -4.16 15.44
N THR A 46 -16.83 -5.04 15.33
CA THR A 46 -16.61 -6.12 16.32
C THR A 46 -15.75 -5.61 17.47
N THR A 47 -15.96 -6.15 18.67
CA THR A 47 -15.15 -5.83 19.85
C THR A 47 -14.17 -6.97 20.17
N TYR A 48 -13.09 -6.63 20.87
CA TYR A 48 -12.05 -7.55 21.35
C TYR A 48 -11.60 -7.12 22.75
N ASP A 49 -10.95 -8.02 23.49
CA ASP A 49 -10.32 -7.69 24.78
C ASP A 49 -9.10 -6.77 24.54
N PRO A 50 -9.04 -5.55 25.10
CA PRO A 50 -7.91 -4.65 24.93
C PRO A 50 -6.55 -5.25 25.32
N GLU A 51 -6.52 -6.24 26.22
CA GLU A 51 -5.30 -6.94 26.63
C GLU A 51 -4.92 -8.10 25.69
N ASP A 52 -5.81 -8.49 24.76
CA ASP A 52 -5.50 -9.51 23.76
C ASP A 52 -4.62 -8.94 22.64
N VAL A 53 -3.33 -9.28 22.71
CA VAL A 53 -2.33 -8.90 21.70
C VAL A 53 -2.70 -9.37 20.29
N LEU A 54 -3.46 -10.46 20.17
CA LEU A 54 -3.92 -10.99 18.88
C LEU A 54 -5.22 -10.35 18.39
N LYS A 55 -5.86 -9.50 19.22
CA LYS A 55 -7.11 -8.78 18.94
C LYS A 55 -8.19 -9.71 18.40
N ARG A 56 -8.45 -10.83 19.07
CA ARG A 56 -9.48 -11.78 18.62
C ARG A 56 -10.86 -11.21 18.93
N PRO A 57 -11.83 -11.29 17.99
CA PRO A 57 -13.18 -10.81 18.24
C PRO A 57 -13.83 -11.62 19.37
N LEU A 58 -14.57 -10.92 20.25
CA LEU A 58 -15.35 -11.56 21.30
C LEU A 58 -16.51 -12.34 20.66
N ILE A 59 -16.68 -13.60 21.08
CA ILE A 59 -17.74 -14.49 20.58
C ILE A 59 -18.91 -14.42 21.56
N THR A 60 -20.12 -14.18 21.04
CA THR A 60 -21.36 -14.12 21.84
C THR A 60 -22.12 -15.43 21.82
N THR A 61 -22.20 -16.07 20.65
CA THR A 61 -22.74 -17.42 20.49
C THR A 61 -21.92 -18.19 19.47
N GLU A 62 -21.82 -19.49 19.68
CA GLU A 62 -21.18 -20.44 18.78
C GLU A 62 -22.10 -21.65 18.69
N ASP A 63 -22.51 -21.99 17.47
CA ASP A 63 -23.15 -23.26 17.17
C ASP A 63 -22.34 -24.00 16.10
N ASP A 64 -22.75 -25.23 15.78
CA ASP A 64 -22.04 -26.09 14.82
C ASP A 64 -21.95 -25.47 13.40
N THR A 65 -22.72 -24.42 13.11
CA THR A 65 -22.87 -23.84 11.77
C THR A 65 -22.39 -22.38 11.67
N SER A 66 -22.25 -21.66 12.77
CA SER A 66 -21.89 -20.24 12.73
C SER A 66 -21.30 -19.70 14.05
N VAL A 67 -20.35 -18.76 13.92
CA VAL A 67 -19.75 -18.02 15.03
C VAL A 67 -20.30 -16.60 15.04
N HIS A 68 -21.01 -16.20 16.09
CA HIS A 68 -21.47 -14.83 16.25
C HIS A 68 -20.51 -14.03 17.13
N TYR A 69 -20.17 -12.82 16.68
CA TYR A 69 -19.35 -11.90 17.45
C TYR A 69 -20.17 -10.91 18.25
N ALA A 70 -19.54 -10.30 19.25
CA ALA A 70 -20.03 -9.09 19.88
C ALA A 70 -19.78 -7.92 18.92
N TYR A 71 -20.88 -7.31 18.47
CA TYR A 71 -20.86 -6.11 17.64
C TYR A 71 -21.30 -4.91 18.47
N LEU A 72 -20.71 -3.74 18.21
CA LEU A 72 -21.19 -2.48 18.75
C LEU A 72 -22.62 -2.20 18.25
N ASP A 73 -23.48 -1.69 19.12
CA ASP A 73 -24.90 -1.50 18.79
C ASP A 73 -25.14 -0.44 17.72
N ASP A 74 -24.27 0.56 17.64
CA ASP A 74 -24.30 1.64 16.67
C ASP A 74 -23.43 1.37 15.43
N ALA A 75 -22.80 0.19 15.32
CA ALA A 75 -21.98 -0.14 14.16
C ALA A 75 -22.83 -0.20 12.87
N PRO A 76 -22.47 0.56 11.82
CA PRO A 76 -23.30 0.69 10.62
C PRO A 76 -23.44 -0.61 9.83
N LEU A 77 -22.51 -1.56 10.00
CA LEU A 77 -22.49 -2.86 9.34
C LEU A 77 -22.83 -4.04 10.27
N LYS A 78 -23.35 -3.80 11.48
CA LYS A 78 -23.73 -4.86 12.44
C LYS A 78 -24.62 -5.94 11.80
N GLU A 79 -25.63 -5.52 11.04
CA GLU A 79 -26.58 -6.42 10.37
C GLU A 79 -25.96 -7.22 9.20
N ARG A 80 -24.80 -6.79 8.68
CA ARG A 80 -24.03 -7.53 7.66
C ARG A 80 -23.16 -8.64 8.26
N ARG A 81 -22.94 -8.62 9.59
CA ARG A 81 -22.28 -9.70 10.36
C ARG A 81 -20.91 -10.12 9.80
N PHE A 82 -20.06 -9.13 9.48
CA PHE A 82 -18.69 -9.38 9.00
C PHE A 82 -17.89 -10.29 9.94
N LYS A 83 -17.27 -11.32 9.38
CA LYS A 83 -16.46 -12.31 10.07
C LYS A 83 -14.97 -12.04 9.90
N HIS A 84 -14.17 -12.49 10.88
CA HIS A 84 -12.72 -12.38 10.88
C HIS A 84 -12.12 -13.78 10.71
N PRO A 85 -11.15 -13.98 9.81
CA PRO A 85 -10.39 -15.22 9.76
C PRO A 85 -9.66 -15.48 11.08
N SER A 86 -9.84 -16.67 11.65
CA SER A 86 -9.37 -17.01 13.00
C SER A 86 -8.39 -18.19 13.00
N TYR A 87 -7.69 -18.39 14.12
CA TYR A 87 -6.85 -19.58 14.34
C TYR A 87 -7.62 -20.76 14.96
N LYS A 88 -8.95 -20.65 15.09
CA LYS A 88 -9.75 -21.70 15.72
C LYS A 88 -10.11 -22.74 14.67
N GLY A 89 -9.69 -24.00 14.89
CA GLY A 89 -9.94 -25.12 13.97
C GLY A 89 -8.93 -25.27 12.83
N GLY A 90 -7.85 -24.49 12.82
CA GLY A 90 -6.84 -24.50 11.76
C GLY A 90 -5.99 -23.24 11.74
N ASN A 91 -5.34 -22.96 10.61
CA ASN A 91 -4.66 -21.69 10.38
C ASN A 91 -5.63 -20.63 9.79
N LYS A 92 -5.21 -19.36 9.78
CA LYS A 92 -6.03 -18.25 9.26
C LYS A 92 -6.44 -18.42 7.79
N ALA A 93 -5.61 -19.06 6.97
CA ALA A 93 -5.93 -19.30 5.56
C ALA A 93 -7.06 -20.33 5.45
N GLU A 94 -6.99 -21.43 6.19
CA GLU A 94 -8.08 -22.44 6.25
C GLU A 94 -9.39 -21.81 6.75
N SER A 95 -9.32 -20.95 7.77
CA SER A 95 -10.49 -20.20 8.25
C SER A 95 -11.04 -19.26 7.18
N LEU A 96 -10.19 -18.56 6.43
CA LEU A 96 -10.63 -17.70 5.34
C LEU A 96 -11.33 -18.52 4.23
N GLN A 97 -10.78 -19.66 3.84
CA GLN A 97 -11.41 -20.55 2.86
C GLN A 97 -12.79 -21.00 3.33
N TYR A 98 -12.91 -21.43 4.59
CA TYR A 98 -14.19 -21.81 5.17
C TYR A 98 -15.22 -20.67 5.09
N LEU A 99 -14.83 -19.44 5.45
CA LEU A 99 -15.74 -18.30 5.39
C LEU A 99 -16.19 -17.98 3.97
N LEU A 100 -15.28 -18.01 2.99
CA LEU A 100 -15.58 -17.78 1.58
C LEU A 100 -16.53 -18.85 1.02
N LYS A 101 -16.26 -20.13 1.32
CA LYS A 101 -17.09 -21.26 0.92
C LYS A 101 -18.52 -21.16 1.47
N ASN A 102 -18.67 -20.69 2.71
CA ASN A 102 -19.96 -20.51 3.35
C ASN A 102 -20.63 -19.16 3.04
N LYS A 103 -20.09 -18.38 2.09
CA LYS A 103 -20.67 -17.11 1.64
C LYS A 103 -20.86 -16.11 2.79
N GLU A 104 -19.93 -16.10 3.75
CA GLU A 104 -19.92 -15.12 4.85
C GLU A 104 -19.35 -13.78 4.38
N ASN A 105 -19.83 -12.66 4.93
CA ASN A 105 -19.13 -11.38 4.78
C ASN A 105 -17.81 -11.44 5.55
N VAL A 106 -16.69 -11.09 4.92
CA VAL A 106 -15.36 -11.24 5.52
C VAL A 106 -14.63 -9.91 5.60
N VAL A 107 -14.01 -9.63 6.74
CA VAL A 107 -13.03 -8.56 6.89
C VAL A 107 -11.66 -9.15 7.22
N SER A 108 -10.62 -8.67 6.57
CA SER A 108 -9.27 -9.20 6.75
C SER A 108 -8.17 -8.18 6.44
N THR A 109 -6.91 -8.56 6.66
CA THR A 109 -5.77 -7.72 6.33
C THR A 109 -5.31 -7.92 4.90
N HIS A 110 -4.62 -6.92 4.33
CA HIS A 110 -3.93 -7.04 3.04
C HIS A 110 -3.02 -8.28 3.00
N GLN A 111 -2.27 -8.54 4.07
CA GLN A 111 -1.35 -9.66 4.13
C GLN A 111 -2.04 -11.02 3.94
N LEU A 112 -3.23 -11.22 4.52
CA LEU A 112 -3.93 -12.49 4.37
C LEU A 112 -4.53 -12.62 2.96
N PHE A 113 -4.95 -11.50 2.36
CA PHE A 113 -5.41 -11.46 0.97
C PHE A 113 -4.31 -11.88 -0.02
N MET A 114 -3.06 -11.49 0.22
CA MET A 114 -1.92 -11.91 -0.64
C MET A 114 -1.70 -13.43 -0.66
N ASN A 115 -2.32 -14.17 0.27
CA ASN A 115 -2.20 -15.63 0.39
C ASN A 115 -3.42 -16.39 -0.15
N LEU A 116 -4.32 -15.74 -0.91
CA LEU A 116 -5.46 -16.43 -1.52
C LEU A 116 -4.99 -17.51 -2.50
N THR A 117 -5.59 -18.70 -2.38
CA THR A 117 -5.32 -19.83 -3.28
C THR A 117 -6.36 -19.90 -4.40
N PRO A 118 -6.09 -20.63 -5.51
CA PRO A 118 -7.07 -20.81 -6.59
C PRO A 118 -8.45 -21.29 -6.11
N ASN A 119 -8.50 -22.20 -5.13
CA ASN A 119 -9.75 -22.67 -4.56
C ASN A 119 -10.51 -21.56 -3.82
N MET A 120 -9.81 -20.70 -3.08
CA MET A 120 -10.44 -19.55 -2.42
C MET A 120 -10.97 -18.54 -3.43
N LEU A 121 -10.26 -18.33 -4.54
CA LEU A 121 -10.70 -17.44 -5.62
C LEU A 121 -11.95 -17.98 -6.32
N ASP A 122 -12.07 -19.30 -6.47
CA ASP A 122 -13.28 -19.95 -6.97
C ASP A 122 -14.48 -19.71 -6.04
N ASP A 123 -14.29 -19.90 -4.73
CA ASP A 123 -15.32 -19.63 -3.72
C ASP A 123 -15.73 -18.14 -3.67
N ALA A 124 -14.80 -17.24 -4.02
CA ALA A 124 -14.96 -15.78 -3.95
C ALA A 124 -15.59 -15.14 -5.22
N LYS A 125 -16.00 -15.92 -6.22
CA LYS A 125 -16.51 -15.37 -7.50
C LYS A 125 -17.69 -14.40 -7.37
N ASP A 126 -18.57 -14.66 -6.42
CA ASP A 126 -19.77 -13.83 -6.20
C ASP A 126 -19.51 -12.65 -5.24
N TYR A 127 -18.30 -12.52 -4.71
CA TYR A 127 -17.94 -11.47 -3.76
C TYR A 127 -17.63 -10.16 -4.45
N VAL A 128 -17.98 -9.06 -3.78
CA VAL A 128 -17.36 -7.75 -4.02
C VAL A 128 -16.13 -7.65 -3.14
N LEU A 129 -14.96 -7.44 -3.76
CA LEU A 129 -13.72 -7.15 -3.05
C LEU A 129 -13.63 -5.65 -2.78
N ILE A 130 -13.42 -5.26 -1.53
CA ILE A 130 -13.07 -3.89 -1.15
C ILE A 130 -11.62 -3.87 -0.69
N ILE A 131 -10.84 -2.99 -1.29
CA ILE A 131 -9.44 -2.73 -0.94
C ILE A 131 -9.38 -1.32 -0.34
N ASP A 132 -9.10 -1.23 0.95
CA ASP A 132 -8.91 0.04 1.65
C ASP A 132 -7.42 0.44 1.58
N GLU A 133 -7.14 1.60 1.00
CA GLU A 133 -5.85 2.00 0.43
C GLU A 133 -5.44 1.13 -0.79
N THR A 134 -4.15 1.05 -1.08
CA THR A 134 -3.60 0.19 -2.14
C THR A 134 -2.92 -1.04 -1.54
N ILE A 135 -3.05 -2.18 -2.21
CA ILE A 135 -2.22 -3.36 -1.93
C ILE A 135 -0.88 -3.27 -2.67
N GLN A 136 0.09 -4.04 -2.19
CA GLN A 136 1.34 -4.23 -2.90
C GLN A 136 1.11 -5.13 -4.11
N VAL A 137 1.36 -4.62 -5.31
CA VAL A 137 1.23 -5.38 -6.57
C VAL A 137 2.56 -5.85 -7.13
N TYR A 138 3.67 -5.26 -6.66
CA TYR A 138 5.03 -5.67 -7.01
C TYR A 138 5.89 -5.83 -5.75
N ASP A 139 6.76 -6.83 -5.72
CA ASP A 139 7.80 -6.97 -4.72
C ASP A 139 9.09 -7.56 -5.29
N VAL A 140 10.22 -7.30 -4.65
CA VAL A 140 11.48 -7.96 -5.05
C VAL A 140 11.44 -9.40 -4.54
N TYR A 141 11.55 -10.35 -5.45
CA TYR A 141 11.56 -11.77 -5.09
C TYR A 141 12.98 -12.22 -4.76
N THR A 142 13.22 -12.58 -3.49
CA THR A 142 14.57 -12.89 -2.97
C THR A 142 14.77 -14.34 -2.54
N GLU A 143 13.81 -15.24 -2.78
CA GLU A 143 13.90 -16.64 -2.35
C GLU A 143 15.01 -17.41 -3.07
N HIS A 144 15.35 -17.04 -4.31
CA HIS A 144 16.43 -17.63 -5.09
C HIS A 144 17.57 -16.65 -5.32
N SER A 145 18.81 -17.11 -5.06
CA SER A 145 20.01 -16.33 -5.36
C SER A 145 20.22 -16.20 -6.88
N SER A 146 20.94 -15.15 -7.30
CA SER A 146 21.30 -14.96 -8.72
C SER A 146 22.04 -16.18 -9.29
N THR A 147 22.94 -16.78 -8.51
CA THR A 147 23.70 -17.97 -8.90
C THR A 147 22.80 -19.19 -9.12
N GLU A 148 21.76 -19.34 -8.28
CA GLU A 148 20.78 -20.42 -8.44
C GLU A 148 19.95 -20.19 -9.70
N LEU A 149 19.45 -18.97 -9.94
CA LEU A 149 18.69 -18.63 -11.14
C LEU A 149 19.49 -18.87 -12.42
N GLU A 150 20.77 -18.45 -12.47
CA GLU A 150 21.66 -18.74 -13.60
C GLU A 150 21.79 -20.25 -13.88
N ALA A 151 21.85 -21.07 -12.83
CA ALA A 151 21.87 -22.52 -12.98
C ALA A 151 20.55 -23.06 -13.55
N LEU A 152 19.40 -22.56 -13.08
CA LEU A 152 18.08 -22.95 -13.56
C LEU A 152 17.87 -22.59 -15.05
N PHE A 153 18.32 -21.41 -15.47
CA PHE A 153 18.32 -21.02 -16.89
C PHE A 153 19.22 -21.93 -17.73
N ARG A 154 20.44 -22.24 -17.25
CA ARG A 154 21.38 -23.13 -17.96
C ARG A 154 20.83 -24.56 -18.10
N LEU A 155 20.14 -25.06 -17.08
CA LEU A 155 19.44 -26.35 -17.12
C LEU A 155 18.18 -26.31 -18.00
N GLY A 156 17.72 -25.13 -18.38
CA GLY A 156 16.49 -24.94 -19.15
C GLY A 156 15.22 -25.19 -18.34
N TRP A 157 15.30 -25.20 -17.00
CA TRP A 157 14.15 -25.39 -16.11
C TRP A 157 13.28 -24.14 -16.03
N ILE A 158 13.85 -22.98 -16.34
CA ILE A 158 13.13 -21.72 -16.48
C ILE A 158 13.54 -21.02 -17.77
N HIS A 159 12.63 -20.23 -18.33
CA HIS A 159 12.87 -19.38 -19.50
C HIS A 159 12.04 -18.11 -19.41
N VAL A 160 12.39 -17.10 -20.20
CA VAL A 160 11.58 -15.89 -20.34
C VAL A 160 10.55 -16.13 -21.45
N ASP A 161 9.31 -15.75 -21.19
CA ASP A 161 8.17 -15.85 -22.11
C ASP A 161 8.32 -14.88 -23.30
N ASP A 162 7.40 -14.97 -24.26
CA ASP A 162 7.41 -14.15 -25.48
C ASP A 162 7.26 -12.64 -25.21
N ASP A 163 6.72 -12.26 -24.05
CA ASP A 163 6.62 -10.87 -23.60
C ASP A 163 7.96 -10.28 -23.11
N ALA A 164 9.05 -11.05 -23.20
CA ALA A 164 10.42 -10.70 -22.84
C ALA A 164 10.65 -10.33 -21.37
N VAL A 165 9.66 -10.51 -20.49
CA VAL A 165 9.76 -10.16 -19.07
C VAL A 165 9.25 -11.25 -18.14
N THR A 166 8.23 -12.02 -18.51
CA THR A 166 7.62 -13.02 -17.63
C THR A 166 8.46 -14.28 -17.59
N LEU A 167 8.71 -14.80 -16.38
CA LEU A 167 9.45 -16.03 -16.15
C LEU A 167 8.51 -17.24 -16.17
N ARG A 168 8.85 -18.26 -16.94
CA ARG A 168 8.10 -19.51 -17.10
C ARG A 168 8.91 -20.71 -16.65
N PHE A 169 8.24 -21.68 -16.04
CA PHE A 169 8.84 -22.93 -15.64
C PHE A 169 8.68 -23.97 -16.75
N ASN A 170 9.74 -24.67 -17.09
CA ASN A 170 9.74 -25.71 -18.10
C ASN A 170 9.72 -27.08 -17.42
N ARG A 171 8.50 -27.61 -17.23
CA ARG A 171 8.27 -28.92 -16.59
C ARG A 171 8.85 -30.09 -17.39
N GLU A 172 8.94 -29.98 -18.72
CA GLU A 172 9.51 -31.02 -19.59
C GLU A 172 11.03 -31.18 -19.41
N LYS A 173 11.71 -30.11 -18.98
CA LYS A 173 13.16 -30.11 -18.73
C LYS A 173 13.53 -30.30 -17.27
N TYR A 174 12.56 -30.35 -16.37
CA TYR A 174 12.81 -30.47 -14.93
C TYR A 174 13.35 -31.86 -14.57
N GLY A 175 14.51 -31.93 -13.90
CA GLY A 175 15.19 -33.20 -13.61
C GLY A 175 15.78 -33.86 -14.87
N ASP A 176 16.03 -35.18 -14.82
CA ASP A 176 16.70 -35.89 -15.91
C ASP A 176 15.77 -36.22 -17.10
N ASN A 177 14.43 -36.19 -16.94
CA ASN A 177 13.46 -36.59 -17.98
C ASN A 177 12.14 -35.78 -17.94
N GLY A 178 12.14 -34.59 -17.36
CA GLY A 178 10.90 -33.87 -17.06
C GLY A 178 10.20 -34.40 -15.80
N GLY A 179 9.35 -33.58 -15.19
CA GLY A 179 8.64 -33.98 -13.98
C GLY A 179 7.83 -32.86 -13.33
N ASP A 180 7.07 -33.25 -12.32
CA ASP A 180 6.35 -32.33 -11.45
C ASP A 180 7.24 -31.91 -10.27
N PRO A 181 7.53 -30.60 -10.09
CA PRO A 181 8.31 -30.11 -8.96
C PRO A 181 7.58 -30.18 -7.61
N THR A 182 6.33 -30.65 -7.55
CA THR A 182 5.58 -30.87 -6.29
C THR A 182 6.40 -31.67 -5.28
N GLY A 183 6.46 -31.18 -4.03
CA GLY A 183 7.23 -31.76 -2.94
C GLY A 183 8.73 -31.44 -2.97
N THR A 184 9.21 -30.69 -3.96
CA THR A 184 10.61 -30.25 -4.07
C THR A 184 10.76 -28.79 -3.66
N LYS A 185 12.00 -28.34 -3.42
CA LYS A 185 12.28 -26.92 -3.14
C LYS A 185 11.89 -25.95 -4.27
N TYR A 186 11.55 -26.46 -5.46
CA TYR A 186 11.17 -25.67 -6.63
C TYR A 186 9.66 -25.60 -6.86
N GLU A 187 8.84 -26.25 -6.03
CA GLU A 187 7.38 -26.26 -6.16
C GLU A 187 6.79 -24.84 -6.20
N ASN A 188 7.22 -23.97 -5.27
CA ASN A 188 6.74 -22.60 -5.18
C ASN A 188 7.18 -21.76 -6.39
N LEU A 189 8.44 -21.89 -6.82
CA LEU A 189 8.94 -21.21 -8.02
C LEU A 189 8.15 -21.61 -9.26
N ALA A 190 7.91 -22.91 -9.45
CA ALA A 190 7.17 -23.42 -10.58
C ALA A 190 5.72 -22.91 -10.56
N THR A 191 5.06 -22.96 -9.41
CA THR A 191 3.70 -22.44 -9.22
C THR A 191 3.62 -20.95 -9.58
N MET A 192 4.54 -20.12 -9.09
CA MET A 192 4.53 -18.69 -9.41
C MET A 192 4.83 -18.40 -10.89
N CYS A 193 5.71 -19.18 -11.53
CA CYS A 193 5.97 -19.08 -12.97
C CYS A 193 4.74 -19.48 -13.80
N ASP A 194 4.06 -20.55 -13.40
CA ASP A 194 2.84 -21.04 -14.06
C ASP A 194 1.72 -19.98 -13.98
N LEU A 195 1.63 -19.28 -12.83
CA LEU A 195 0.70 -18.17 -12.63
C LEU A 195 1.15 -16.84 -13.26
N GLY A 196 2.34 -16.79 -13.89
CA GLY A 196 2.88 -15.57 -14.51
C GLY A 196 3.27 -14.47 -13.51
N GLN A 197 3.55 -14.83 -12.26
CA GLN A 197 3.78 -13.89 -11.16
C GLN A 197 5.22 -13.45 -11.02
N LEU A 198 6.15 -13.94 -11.84
CA LEU A 198 7.58 -13.62 -11.72
C LEU A 198 8.08 -12.92 -12.97
N LEU A 199 8.58 -11.70 -12.80
CA LEU A 199 9.12 -10.86 -13.86
C LEU A 199 10.64 -10.82 -13.76
N TYR A 200 11.35 -11.17 -14.82
CA TYR A 200 12.80 -11.16 -14.91
C TYR A 200 13.30 -9.82 -15.45
N VAL A 201 13.86 -8.99 -14.56
CA VAL A 201 14.25 -7.61 -14.83
C VAL A 201 15.78 -7.49 -14.91
N ASP A 202 16.27 -6.76 -15.92
CA ASP A 202 17.69 -6.49 -16.18
C ASP A 202 18.59 -7.73 -16.25
N GLN A 203 18.02 -8.90 -16.57
CA GLN A 203 18.70 -10.19 -16.57
C GLN A 203 19.41 -10.51 -15.23
N LYS A 204 18.90 -9.98 -14.11
CA LYS A 204 19.58 -10.07 -12.81
C LYS A 204 18.66 -10.36 -11.65
N LEU A 205 17.43 -9.84 -11.69
CA LEU A 205 16.53 -9.85 -10.55
C LEU A 205 15.16 -10.35 -10.96
N ILE A 206 14.46 -10.93 -10.00
CA ILE A 206 13.06 -11.32 -10.14
C ILE A 206 12.21 -10.34 -9.34
N VAL A 207 11.17 -9.83 -9.96
CA VAL A 207 10.12 -9.06 -9.32
C VAL A 207 8.87 -9.93 -9.28
N TRP A 208 8.38 -10.22 -8.08
CA TRP A 208 7.06 -10.82 -7.91
C TRP A 208 6.00 -9.79 -8.28
N GLU A 209 4.99 -10.22 -9.02
CA GLU A 209 3.81 -9.45 -9.38
C GLU A 209 2.55 -10.20 -8.92
N LEU A 210 1.58 -9.48 -8.36
CA LEU A 210 0.27 -10.04 -8.07
C LEU A 210 -0.36 -10.58 -9.36
N SER A 211 -1.02 -11.73 -9.31
CA SER A 211 -1.76 -12.23 -10.47
C SER A 211 -3.00 -11.37 -10.67
N ILE A 212 -3.22 -10.89 -11.91
CA ILE A 212 -4.44 -10.13 -12.20
C ILE A 212 -5.71 -10.96 -12.05
N ASP A 213 -5.59 -12.28 -12.20
CA ASP A 213 -6.69 -13.22 -12.01
C ASP A 213 -7.17 -13.24 -10.56
N THR A 214 -6.29 -12.93 -9.59
CA THR A 214 -6.70 -12.73 -8.19
C THR A 214 -7.69 -11.58 -8.04
N LEU A 215 -7.55 -10.49 -8.80
CA LEU A 215 -8.51 -9.38 -8.74
C LEU A 215 -9.73 -9.64 -9.64
N ARG A 216 -9.52 -10.24 -10.82
CA ARG A 216 -10.58 -10.54 -11.79
C ARG A 216 -11.52 -11.66 -11.35
N SER A 217 -11.12 -12.49 -10.38
CA SER A 217 -11.99 -13.54 -9.87
C SER A 217 -13.23 -12.99 -9.17
N PHE A 218 -13.18 -11.77 -8.63
CA PHE A 218 -14.29 -11.16 -7.90
C PHE A 218 -15.33 -10.51 -8.84
N LYS A 219 -16.60 -10.52 -8.41
CA LYS A 219 -17.73 -9.88 -9.13
C LYS A 219 -17.46 -8.39 -9.40
N GLU A 220 -17.05 -7.67 -8.36
CA GLU A 220 -16.58 -6.29 -8.44
C GLU A 220 -15.36 -6.08 -7.54
N VAL A 221 -14.53 -5.10 -7.91
CA VAL A 221 -13.40 -4.65 -7.09
C VAL A 221 -13.52 -3.16 -6.83
N TRP A 222 -13.59 -2.77 -5.55
CA TRP A 222 -13.68 -1.38 -5.11
C TRP A 222 -12.38 -1.02 -4.40
N ILE A 223 -11.67 -0.02 -4.89
CA ILE A 223 -10.40 0.46 -4.32
C ILE A 223 -10.63 1.84 -3.73
N ALA A 224 -10.36 2.04 -2.44
CA ALA A 224 -10.44 3.36 -1.81
C ALA A 224 -9.06 3.89 -1.49
N THR A 225 -8.60 4.92 -2.18
CA THR A 225 -7.26 5.49 -1.91
C THR A 225 -7.22 6.98 -2.24
N TYR A 226 -6.02 7.55 -2.35
CA TYR A 226 -5.82 8.92 -2.78
C TYR A 226 -4.63 9.04 -3.73
N MET A 227 -4.80 9.81 -4.81
CA MET A 227 -3.85 9.96 -5.91
C MET A 227 -3.61 8.64 -6.65
N PHE A 228 -4.70 7.92 -6.97
CA PHE A 228 -4.63 6.57 -7.53
C PHE A 228 -3.81 6.51 -8.82
N GLU A 229 -3.99 7.46 -9.72
CA GLU A 229 -3.36 7.49 -11.06
C GLU A 229 -1.83 7.51 -11.04
N GLY A 230 -1.20 7.92 -9.94
CA GLY A 230 0.26 7.82 -9.79
C GLY A 230 0.74 6.67 -8.92
N SER A 231 -0.18 5.81 -8.48
CA SER A 231 0.16 4.63 -7.68
C SER A 231 0.69 3.49 -8.56
N GLN A 232 1.45 2.59 -7.94
CA GLN A 232 1.87 1.33 -8.58
C GLN A 232 0.66 0.48 -9.01
N MET A 233 -0.43 0.55 -8.24
CA MET A 233 -1.64 -0.22 -8.52
C MET A 233 -2.35 0.28 -9.80
N SER A 234 -2.37 1.59 -10.07
CA SER A 234 -2.90 2.12 -11.34
C SER A 234 -2.07 1.65 -12.53
N ALA A 235 -0.75 1.77 -12.46
CA ALA A 235 0.15 1.30 -13.51
C ALA A 235 -0.02 -0.21 -13.78
N TYR A 236 -0.16 -1.01 -12.72
CA TYR A 236 -0.47 -2.44 -12.79
C TYR A 236 -1.83 -2.73 -13.43
N LEU A 237 -2.91 -2.05 -13.04
CA LEU A 237 -4.22 -2.27 -13.67
C LEU A 237 -4.21 -1.91 -15.16
N LYS A 238 -3.57 -0.79 -15.51
CA LYS A 238 -3.43 -0.34 -16.90
C LYS A 238 -2.62 -1.33 -17.75
N SER A 239 -1.55 -1.92 -17.20
CA SER A 239 -0.74 -2.92 -17.93
C SER A 239 -1.49 -4.20 -18.28
N TYR A 240 -2.59 -4.48 -17.58
CA TYR A 240 -3.49 -5.58 -17.89
C TYR A 240 -4.75 -5.15 -18.66
N GLY A 241 -4.85 -3.89 -19.10
CA GLY A 241 -6.01 -3.35 -19.80
C GLY A 241 -7.28 -3.33 -18.94
N VAL A 242 -7.14 -3.18 -17.61
CA VAL A 242 -8.30 -3.13 -16.72
C VAL A 242 -8.89 -1.72 -16.70
N GLU A 243 -10.09 -1.60 -17.25
CA GLU A 243 -10.90 -0.39 -17.12
C GLU A 243 -11.50 -0.27 -15.71
N TYR A 244 -11.55 0.96 -15.20
CA TYR A 244 -12.13 1.27 -13.90
C TYR A 244 -12.88 2.61 -13.92
N GLU A 245 -13.94 2.69 -13.12
CA GLU A 245 -14.64 3.94 -12.85
C GLU A 245 -13.88 4.73 -11.77
N LEU A 246 -13.42 5.95 -12.11
CA LEU A 246 -12.74 6.83 -11.16
C LEU A 246 -13.73 7.78 -10.48
N ILE A 247 -13.96 7.57 -9.18
CA ILE A 247 -14.92 8.31 -8.35
C ILE A 247 -14.15 9.27 -7.45
N ARG A 248 -14.25 10.58 -7.73
CA ARG A 248 -13.59 11.65 -6.96
C ARG A 248 -14.60 12.52 -6.22
N PHE A 249 -14.31 12.85 -4.97
CA PHE A 249 -15.13 13.70 -4.12
C PHE A 249 -14.33 14.24 -2.94
N GLY A 250 -14.96 15.12 -2.16
CA GLY A 250 -14.35 15.70 -0.96
C GLY A 250 -13.65 17.03 -1.24
N ASN A 251 -12.75 17.38 -0.32
CA ASN A 251 -12.05 18.65 -0.38
C ASN A 251 -10.82 18.57 -1.29
N LYS A 252 -10.53 19.67 -1.98
CA LYS A 252 -9.28 19.91 -2.69
C LYS A 252 -8.16 20.31 -1.70
N PRO A 253 -6.89 20.02 -2.02
CA PRO A 253 -5.75 20.43 -1.21
C PRO A 253 -5.70 21.93 -0.88
N SER A 254 -6.07 22.81 -1.81
CA SER A 254 -6.10 24.26 -1.58
C SER A 254 -7.02 24.69 -0.46
N GLN A 255 -8.09 23.93 -0.20
CA GLN A 255 -9.06 24.23 0.86
C GLN A 255 -8.47 24.02 2.26
N ILE A 256 -7.49 23.13 2.42
CA ILE A 256 -6.82 22.87 3.71
C ILE A 256 -5.47 23.59 3.84
N LYS A 257 -5.00 24.27 2.79
CA LYS A 257 -3.68 24.93 2.77
C LYS A 257 -3.44 25.85 3.96
N HIS A 258 -4.49 26.52 4.44
CA HIS A 258 -4.44 27.39 5.61
C HIS A 258 -4.10 26.66 6.92
N LEU A 259 -4.26 25.33 6.98
CA LEU A 259 -3.88 24.49 8.11
C LEU A 259 -2.41 24.06 8.08
N VAL A 260 -1.67 24.28 6.99
CA VAL A 260 -0.31 23.74 6.82
C VAL A 260 0.71 24.86 6.74
N THR A 261 1.54 24.98 7.77
CA THR A 261 2.68 25.91 7.79
C THR A 261 3.97 25.17 7.49
N ILE A 262 4.52 25.36 6.29
CA ILE A 262 5.79 24.73 5.87
C ILE A 262 6.97 25.61 6.29
N SER A 263 7.96 25.03 6.98
CA SER A 263 9.18 25.75 7.37
C SER A 263 10.01 26.19 6.16
N ASP A 264 10.24 27.49 6.05
CA ASP A 264 11.03 28.16 5.00
C ASP A 264 12.47 28.48 5.45
N ASN A 265 12.87 28.08 6.67
CA ASN A 265 14.15 28.45 7.25
C ASN A 265 15.34 27.95 6.41
N LYS A 266 16.11 28.87 5.84
CA LYS A 266 17.20 28.56 4.90
C LYS A 266 18.28 27.66 5.50
N PHE A 267 18.64 27.86 6.76
CA PHE A 267 19.75 27.16 7.41
C PHE A 267 19.45 25.67 7.60
N ILE A 268 18.31 25.33 8.24
CA ILE A 268 17.97 23.92 8.46
C ILE A 268 17.62 23.21 7.14
N ASN A 269 17.10 23.93 6.15
CA ASN A 269 16.77 23.38 4.83
C ASN A 269 18.00 23.17 3.91
N GLU A 270 19.16 23.75 4.21
CA GLU A 270 20.35 23.69 3.35
C GLU A 270 20.77 22.25 3.02
N ILE A 271 20.64 21.34 4.00
CA ILE A 271 20.98 19.92 3.88
C ILE A 271 20.24 19.19 2.74
N GLY A 272 19.07 19.70 2.33
CA GLY A 272 18.23 19.10 1.30
C GLY A 272 18.13 19.90 0.01
N THR A 273 19.05 20.83 -0.24
CA THR A 273 18.99 21.74 -1.41
C THR A 273 19.04 20.99 -2.75
N LYS A 274 19.90 19.98 -2.88
CA LYS A 274 20.00 19.17 -4.11
C LYS A 274 18.76 18.30 -4.27
N THR A 275 18.27 18.15 -5.50
CA THR A 275 17.07 17.37 -5.83
C THR A 275 17.10 15.93 -5.30
N THR A 276 18.28 15.30 -5.25
CA THR A 276 18.49 13.92 -4.77
C THR A 276 18.98 13.83 -3.32
N ALA A 277 19.17 14.96 -2.62
CA ALA A 277 19.57 14.97 -1.22
C ALA A 277 18.51 14.25 -0.37
N LEU A 278 18.97 13.61 0.72
CA LEU A 278 18.12 12.83 1.63
C LEU A 278 17.44 11.61 1.00
N SER A 279 17.90 11.13 -0.17
CA SER A 279 17.44 9.86 -0.75
C SER A 279 17.97 8.66 0.02
N SER A 280 17.34 7.50 -0.15
CA SER A 280 17.79 6.24 0.48
C SER A 280 19.26 5.93 0.16
N SER A 281 19.71 6.20 -1.08
CA SER A 281 21.11 6.06 -1.49
C SER A 281 22.06 6.98 -0.72
N GLN A 282 21.67 8.24 -0.45
CA GLN A 282 22.47 9.16 0.36
C GLN A 282 22.57 8.70 1.83
N PHE A 283 21.49 8.17 2.38
CA PHE A 283 21.51 7.57 3.72
C PHE A 283 22.40 6.33 3.80
N LYS A 284 22.57 5.58 2.71
CA LYS A 284 23.49 4.44 2.63
C LYS A 284 24.95 4.89 2.49
N SER A 285 25.24 5.87 1.63
CA SER A 285 26.62 6.28 1.31
C SER A 285 27.25 7.21 2.34
N ASN A 286 26.47 8.05 3.03
CA ASN A 286 26.99 9.07 3.96
C ASN A 286 26.22 9.12 5.30
N LYS A 287 25.81 7.95 5.80
CA LYS A 287 24.90 7.82 6.95
C LYS A 287 25.30 8.69 8.16
N LYS A 288 26.56 8.61 8.59
CA LYS A 288 27.02 9.23 9.84
C LYS A 288 26.88 10.75 9.82
N ALA A 289 27.55 11.41 8.88
CA ALA A 289 27.52 12.87 8.79
C ALA A 289 26.11 13.40 8.51
N LEU A 290 25.35 12.68 7.67
CA LEU A 290 23.98 13.06 7.35
C LEU A 290 23.06 12.99 8.58
N CYS A 291 23.09 11.89 9.32
CA CYS A 291 22.28 11.73 10.53
C CYS A 291 22.69 12.70 11.64
N GLU A 292 23.99 12.99 11.81
CA GLU A 292 24.46 13.99 12.77
C GLU A 292 23.92 15.39 12.46
N GLN A 293 23.93 15.80 11.18
CA GLN A 293 23.38 17.09 10.78
C GLN A 293 21.86 17.12 10.90
N LEU A 294 21.16 16.06 10.49
CA LEU A 294 19.70 15.94 10.65
C LEU A 294 19.28 15.99 12.12
N SER A 295 20.03 15.35 13.02
CA SER A 295 19.76 15.39 14.46
C SER A 295 19.83 16.81 15.00
N LYS A 296 20.87 17.57 14.64
CA LYS A 296 21.02 18.99 15.01
C LYS A 296 19.89 19.85 14.43
N ASN A 297 19.55 19.66 13.15
CA ASN A 297 18.50 20.41 12.49
C ASN A 297 17.12 20.11 13.08
N LEU A 298 16.83 18.85 13.40
CA LEU A 298 15.59 18.42 14.04
C LEU A 298 15.46 19.02 15.45
N ASP A 299 16.53 18.99 16.24
CA ASP A 299 16.55 19.62 17.57
C ASP A 299 16.33 21.13 17.49
N ASN A 300 17.04 21.79 16.56
CA ASN A 300 16.87 23.22 16.31
C ASN A 300 15.42 23.53 15.94
N TYR A 301 14.86 22.84 14.93
CA TYR A 301 13.48 23.02 14.48
C TYR A 301 12.48 22.91 15.64
N PHE A 302 12.47 21.77 16.33
CA PHE A 302 11.50 21.54 17.39
C PHE A 302 11.67 22.48 18.57
N ARG A 303 12.89 22.84 18.97
CA ARG A 303 13.09 23.68 20.17
C ARG A 303 13.01 25.17 19.90
N ASN A 304 13.58 25.62 18.79
CA ASN A 304 13.81 27.05 18.56
C ASN A 304 12.82 27.65 17.55
N HIS A 305 12.36 26.88 16.57
CA HIS A 305 11.44 27.39 15.54
C HIS A 305 9.99 27.23 15.98
N VAL A 306 9.58 26.01 16.33
CA VAL A 306 8.18 25.72 16.69
C VAL A 306 7.95 25.54 18.19
N LYS A 307 9.01 25.49 19.00
CA LYS A 307 8.95 25.31 20.47
C LYS A 307 8.05 24.15 20.90
N ALA A 308 8.07 23.08 20.11
CA ALA A 308 7.25 21.88 20.26
C ALA A 308 7.51 21.19 21.60
N LYS A 309 6.49 20.56 22.19
CA LYS A 309 6.60 19.71 23.39
C LYS A 309 6.67 18.24 22.97
N LYS A 310 7.11 17.36 23.88
CA LYS A 310 7.16 15.92 23.60
C LYS A 310 5.81 15.39 23.08
N SER A 311 4.71 15.84 23.69
CA SER A 311 3.35 15.41 23.36
C SER A 311 2.85 15.82 21.98
N ASP A 312 3.44 16.83 21.33
CA ASP A 312 2.90 17.42 20.09
C ASP A 312 3.82 17.23 18.86
N ARG A 313 4.91 16.46 19.01
CA ARG A 313 5.87 16.18 17.93
C ARG A 313 5.53 14.88 17.20
N LEU A 314 5.79 14.87 15.91
CA LEU A 314 5.85 13.67 15.09
C LEU A 314 6.92 13.86 14.02
N TRP A 315 7.73 12.85 13.75
CA TRP A 315 8.73 12.96 12.69
C TRP A 315 9.01 11.62 12.02
N THR A 316 9.58 11.69 10.82
CA THR A 316 9.90 10.49 10.05
C THR A 316 11.23 10.63 9.31
N SER A 317 11.81 9.47 9.00
CA SER A 317 13.05 9.24 8.25
C SER A 317 13.04 7.79 7.77
N PHE A 318 14.04 7.37 6.97
CA PHE A 318 14.19 5.94 6.69
C PHE A 318 14.44 5.15 7.98
N LYS A 319 13.87 3.93 8.06
CA LYS A 319 13.90 3.07 9.25
C LYS A 319 15.32 2.80 9.73
N GLU A 320 16.29 2.67 8.83
CA GLU A 320 17.68 2.39 9.18
C GLU A 320 18.40 3.61 9.80
N ALA A 321 17.86 4.81 9.59
CA ALA A 321 18.46 6.07 10.02
C ALA A 321 17.82 6.65 11.29
N HIS A 322 16.59 6.24 11.64
CA HIS A 322 15.82 6.88 12.71
C HIS A 322 16.58 6.93 14.05
N SER A 323 17.16 5.82 14.51
CA SER A 323 17.82 5.79 15.83
C SER A 323 19.02 6.75 15.90
N ALA A 324 19.73 6.94 14.78
CA ALA A 324 20.88 7.84 14.71
C ALA A 324 20.45 9.32 14.70
N ILE A 325 19.34 9.64 14.04
CA ILE A 325 18.78 11.02 14.03
C ILE A 325 18.15 11.35 15.39
N ALA A 326 17.41 10.40 15.96
CA ALA A 326 16.61 10.58 17.17
C ALA A 326 17.46 10.97 18.39
N GLY A 327 18.68 10.43 18.46
CA GLY A 327 19.49 10.46 19.67
C GLY A 327 18.73 9.87 20.85
N SER A 328 18.87 10.46 22.05
CA SER A 328 18.12 10.05 23.24
C SER A 328 16.74 10.71 23.36
N ARG A 329 16.48 11.80 22.63
CA ARG A 329 15.35 12.70 22.90
C ARG A 329 14.11 12.44 22.04
N TYR A 330 14.29 11.96 20.80
CA TYR A 330 13.22 11.94 19.80
C TYR A 330 12.78 10.53 19.38
N LYS A 331 13.05 9.51 20.20
CA LYS A 331 12.83 8.10 19.82
C LYS A 331 11.34 7.74 19.74
N GLU A 332 10.53 8.27 20.64
CA GLU A 332 9.11 7.89 20.79
C GLU A 332 8.21 8.62 19.80
N GLU A 333 8.67 9.75 19.24
CA GLU A 333 7.92 10.58 18.31
C GLU A 333 8.21 10.24 16.85
N TRP A 334 9.00 9.19 16.60
CA TRP A 334 9.27 8.70 15.25
C TRP A 334 8.15 7.78 14.78
N LEU A 335 7.63 8.05 13.58
CA LEU A 335 6.65 7.21 12.91
C LEU A 335 7.16 6.88 11.51
N ALA A 336 7.16 5.60 11.13
CA ALA A 336 7.51 5.18 9.78
C ALA A 336 6.58 5.86 8.76
N PHE A 337 7.12 6.33 7.64
CA PHE A 337 6.34 7.08 6.64
C PHE A 337 5.21 6.25 6.03
N ASN A 338 5.43 4.94 5.92
CA ASN A 338 4.51 3.98 5.34
C ASN A 338 3.54 3.38 6.39
N THR A 339 3.51 3.87 7.63
CA THR A 339 2.53 3.42 8.61
C THR A 339 1.12 3.78 8.14
N LYS A 340 0.33 2.76 7.78
CA LYS A 340 -1.07 2.91 7.42
C LYS A 340 -1.96 2.84 8.67
N ALA A 341 -3.20 3.32 8.54
CA ALA A 341 -4.32 3.04 9.42
C ALA A 341 -4.20 3.28 10.97
N THR A 342 -3.40 4.23 11.46
CA THR A 342 -3.40 4.62 12.89
C THR A 342 -4.09 5.97 13.16
N ASN A 343 -4.82 6.07 14.27
CA ASN A 343 -5.42 7.32 14.81
C ASN A 343 -4.66 7.84 16.05
N GLU A 344 -3.55 7.20 16.45
CA GLU A 344 -2.84 7.46 17.71
C GLU A 344 -2.14 8.83 17.76
N TYR A 345 -1.91 9.46 16.61
CA TYR A 345 -1.10 10.67 16.47
C TYR A 345 -1.95 11.92 16.12
N LYS A 346 -3.27 11.85 16.26
CA LYS A 346 -4.21 12.93 15.94
C LYS A 346 -4.06 14.21 16.77
N ASP A 347 -3.21 14.19 17.78
CA ASP A 347 -2.87 15.33 18.65
C ASP A 347 -1.54 15.99 18.28
N LYS A 348 -0.78 15.44 17.31
CA LYS A 348 0.54 15.96 16.93
C LYS A 348 0.40 17.13 15.97
N THR A 349 0.98 18.29 16.31
CA THR A 349 0.88 19.54 15.51
C THR A 349 2.22 19.97 14.93
N ASN A 350 3.35 19.46 15.41
CA ASN A 350 4.68 19.82 14.97
C ASN A 350 5.36 18.64 14.28
N LEU A 351 5.47 18.71 12.96
CA LEU A 351 5.91 17.62 12.10
C LEU A 351 7.31 17.84 11.50
N ALA A 352 8.06 16.77 11.27
CA ALA A 352 9.28 16.81 10.47
C ALA A 352 9.41 15.59 9.53
N TYR A 353 9.50 15.83 8.22
CA TYR A 353 9.63 14.80 7.18
C TYR A 353 11.05 14.79 6.61
N LEU A 354 11.94 13.98 7.19
CA LEU A 354 13.39 14.07 6.99
C LEU A 354 13.94 13.13 5.92
N MET A 355 13.20 12.95 4.81
CA MET A 355 13.62 12.07 3.72
C MET A 355 13.18 12.60 2.36
N ASN A 356 13.80 12.06 1.32
CA ASN A 356 13.42 12.24 -0.07
C ASN A 356 13.07 10.87 -0.65
N LEU A 357 11.77 10.62 -0.81
CA LEU A 357 11.24 9.30 -1.10
C LEU A 357 11.24 9.04 -2.60
N TYR A 358 11.71 7.85 -3.00
CA TYR A 358 11.61 7.33 -4.36
C TYR A 358 11.03 5.92 -4.26
N PRO A 359 10.21 5.49 -5.24
CA PRO A 359 9.79 4.10 -5.32
C PRO A 359 11.00 3.19 -5.50
N ASN A 360 10.81 1.89 -5.22
CA ASN A 360 11.86 0.91 -5.46
C ASN A 360 12.22 0.90 -6.96
N PRO A 361 13.48 1.17 -7.35
CA PRO A 361 13.87 1.24 -8.76
C PRO A 361 13.57 -0.03 -9.56
N MET A 362 13.59 -1.19 -8.90
CA MET A 362 13.28 -2.47 -9.56
C MET A 362 11.80 -2.58 -9.90
N VAL A 363 10.93 -2.10 -9.01
CA VAL A 363 9.48 -2.04 -9.26
C VAL A 363 9.17 -1.03 -10.37
N VAL A 364 9.84 0.13 -10.37
CA VAL A 364 9.69 1.12 -11.45
C VAL A 364 10.06 0.52 -12.80
N LYS A 365 11.19 -0.21 -12.86
CA LYS A 365 11.63 -0.88 -14.09
C LYS A 365 10.66 -1.96 -14.54
N ALA A 366 10.19 -2.82 -13.65
CA ALA A 366 9.23 -3.87 -13.98
C ALA A 366 7.95 -3.26 -14.59
N SER A 367 7.41 -2.22 -13.96
CA SER A 367 6.24 -1.49 -14.44
C SER A 367 6.49 -0.82 -15.80
N ALA A 368 7.67 -0.21 -15.99
CA ALA A 368 8.05 0.43 -17.25
C ALA A 368 8.24 -0.57 -18.41
N MET A 369 8.79 -1.76 -18.13
CA MET A 369 8.93 -2.82 -19.13
C MET A 369 7.56 -3.31 -19.65
N LYS A 370 6.51 -3.16 -18.84
CA LYS A 370 5.12 -3.41 -19.26
C LYS A 370 4.43 -2.22 -19.93
N GLY A 371 5.14 -1.13 -20.20
CA GLY A 371 4.62 0.06 -20.88
C GLY A 371 3.96 1.11 -19.97
N PHE A 372 3.85 0.84 -18.66
CA PHE A 372 3.15 1.73 -17.71
C PHE A 372 4.07 2.10 -16.55
N PRO A 373 4.95 3.12 -16.71
CA PRO A 373 5.86 3.52 -15.64
C PRO A 373 5.13 4.17 -14.45
N VAL A 374 5.63 3.92 -13.24
CA VAL A 374 5.13 4.56 -12.02
C VAL A 374 5.50 6.05 -12.02
N LYS A 375 4.52 6.93 -11.77
CA LYS A 375 4.77 8.37 -11.59
C LYS A 375 5.44 8.63 -10.24
N GLU A 376 6.78 8.59 -10.21
CA GLU A 376 7.58 8.62 -8.96
C GLU A 376 7.27 9.78 -8.01
N ASP A 377 7.01 10.97 -8.55
CA ASP A 377 6.68 12.16 -7.76
C ASP A 377 5.29 12.07 -7.14
N VAL A 378 4.33 11.48 -7.85
CA VAL A 378 2.97 11.27 -7.32
C VAL A 378 3.00 10.19 -6.23
N PHE A 379 3.76 9.12 -6.42
CA PHE A 379 4.01 8.11 -5.38
C PHE A 379 4.65 8.72 -4.13
N ALA A 380 5.71 9.53 -4.31
CA ALA A 380 6.40 10.13 -3.18
C ALA A 380 5.50 11.12 -2.42
N LEU A 381 4.74 11.92 -3.16
CA LEU A 381 3.76 12.84 -2.61
C LEU A 381 2.67 12.10 -1.85
N SER A 382 2.03 11.08 -2.44
CA SER A 382 0.91 10.36 -1.83
C SER A 382 1.30 9.74 -0.48
N GLU A 383 2.49 9.15 -0.36
CA GLU A 383 3.02 8.63 0.91
C GLU A 383 3.28 9.75 1.94
N MET A 384 3.82 10.89 1.52
CA MET A 384 4.05 12.02 2.41
C MET A 384 2.74 12.60 2.94
N VAL A 385 1.72 12.82 2.09
CA VAL A 385 0.43 13.37 2.55
C VAL A 385 -0.34 12.37 3.42
N GLN A 386 -0.27 11.07 3.12
CA GLN A 386 -0.82 10.03 4.00
C GLN A 386 -0.18 10.06 5.39
N TRP A 387 1.14 10.24 5.47
CA TRP A 387 1.84 10.39 6.73
C TRP A 387 1.46 11.68 7.47
N ILE A 388 1.38 12.81 6.76
CA ILE A 388 0.91 14.08 7.31
C ILE A 388 -0.50 13.92 7.92
N TRP A 389 -1.38 13.16 7.30
CA TRP A 389 -2.75 12.94 7.78
C TRP A 389 -2.87 12.03 9.01
N ARG A 390 -1.75 11.53 9.55
CA ARG A 390 -1.71 10.91 10.88
C ARG A 390 -1.70 11.94 12.00
N SER A 391 -1.40 13.18 11.68
CA SER A 391 -1.30 14.30 12.61
C SER A 391 -2.65 14.98 12.89
N ALA A 392 -2.61 16.08 13.64
CA ALA A 392 -3.78 16.87 14.02
C ALA A 392 -4.57 17.47 12.85
N ILE A 393 -4.00 17.56 11.65
CA ILE A 393 -4.73 17.99 10.44
C ILE A 393 -5.93 17.09 10.12
N ARG A 394 -5.90 15.82 10.54
CA ARG A 394 -7.01 14.87 10.39
C ARG A 394 -8.28 15.36 11.09
N GLU A 395 -8.11 16.04 12.21
CA GLU A 395 -9.18 16.62 13.03
C GLU A 395 -9.43 18.10 12.67
N GLY A 396 -8.90 18.56 11.53
CA GLY A 396 -9.04 19.95 11.07
C GLY A 396 -8.14 20.94 11.82
N ASN A 397 -7.17 20.48 12.61
CA ASN A 397 -6.29 21.37 13.36
C ASN A 397 -5.06 21.81 12.55
N PRO A 398 -4.57 23.05 12.71
CA PRO A 398 -3.35 23.51 12.07
C PRO A 398 -2.10 22.73 12.50
N ILE A 399 -1.14 22.61 11.57
CA ILE A 399 0.15 21.95 11.76
C ILE A 399 1.31 22.81 11.25
N ASN A 400 2.48 22.62 11.85
CA ASN A 400 3.77 23.11 11.36
C ASN A 400 4.57 21.92 10.82
N ILE A 401 5.17 22.03 9.63
CA ILE A 401 5.96 20.95 9.04
C ILE A 401 7.32 21.41 8.53
N TYR A 402 8.37 20.68 8.90
CA TYR A 402 9.71 20.84 8.36
C TYR A 402 10.01 19.74 7.33
N VAL A 403 10.26 20.15 6.09
CA VAL A 403 10.61 19.27 4.97
C VAL A 403 11.91 19.76 4.33
N PRO A 404 13.09 19.28 4.79
CA PRO A 404 14.37 19.78 4.28
C PRO A 404 14.64 19.44 2.82
N SER A 405 14.12 18.30 2.32
CA SER A 405 14.27 17.95 0.90
C SER A 405 13.55 18.98 0.04
N SER A 406 14.30 19.67 -0.84
CA SER A 406 13.76 20.67 -1.77
C SER A 406 12.71 20.05 -2.69
N ARG A 407 12.96 18.85 -3.21
CA ARG A 407 12.01 18.07 -4.02
C ARG A 407 10.71 17.80 -3.26
N MET A 408 10.76 17.13 -2.12
CA MET A 408 9.54 16.78 -1.36
C MET A 408 8.76 18.01 -0.92
N ARG A 409 9.46 19.06 -0.48
CA ARG A 409 8.84 20.34 -0.11
C ARG A 409 8.14 21.00 -1.29
N SER A 410 8.75 20.99 -2.46
CA SER A 410 8.13 21.49 -3.69
C SER A 410 6.89 20.68 -4.05
N LEU A 411 6.93 19.35 -3.95
CA LEU A 411 5.77 18.50 -4.20
C LEU A 411 4.62 18.84 -3.25
N LEU A 412 4.90 19.00 -1.95
CA LEU A 412 3.88 19.40 -0.97
C LEU A 412 3.27 20.78 -1.29
N GLN A 413 4.10 21.75 -1.66
CA GLN A 413 3.64 23.10 -2.00
C GLN A 413 2.76 23.12 -3.25
N ARG A 414 3.18 22.42 -4.30
CA ARG A 414 2.42 22.27 -5.55
C ARG A 414 1.10 21.54 -5.32
N TRP A 415 1.12 20.50 -4.48
CA TRP A 415 -0.08 19.78 -4.06
C TRP A 415 -1.07 20.69 -3.35
N LEU A 416 -0.62 21.49 -2.38
CA LEU A 416 -1.47 22.49 -1.70
C LEU A 416 -2.04 23.57 -2.63
N ASN A 417 -1.57 23.66 -3.88
CA ASN A 417 -2.09 24.55 -4.93
C ASN A 417 -2.92 23.82 -5.99
N ASP A 418 -3.38 22.60 -5.71
CA ASP A 418 -4.22 21.76 -6.59
C ASP A 418 -3.54 21.31 -7.90
N GLU A 419 -2.21 21.43 -8.04
CA GLU A 419 -1.49 21.12 -9.28
C GLU A 419 -1.52 19.63 -9.68
N PHE A 420 -2.03 18.75 -8.82
CA PHE A 420 -2.13 17.30 -9.09
C PHE A 420 -3.56 16.81 -9.34
N GLU A 421 -4.57 17.69 -9.19
CA GLU A 421 -5.98 17.31 -9.29
C GLU A 421 -6.41 16.99 -10.74
N ASN A 422 -5.76 17.58 -11.74
CA ASN A 422 -6.13 17.44 -13.17
C ASN A 422 -5.35 16.37 -13.95
N SER A 423 -4.48 15.60 -13.28
CA SER A 423 -3.55 14.65 -13.92
C SER A 423 -4.21 13.41 -14.59
N ALA A 424 -5.54 13.31 -14.59
CA ALA A 424 -6.28 12.24 -15.27
C ALA A 424 -6.69 12.60 -16.71
N ALA A 425 -6.71 13.89 -17.08
CA ALA A 425 -7.12 14.31 -18.43
C ALA A 425 -5.98 14.19 -19.46
N GLU A 426 -4.73 14.42 -19.04
CA GLU A 426 -3.56 14.42 -19.95
C GLU A 426 -3.15 13.01 -20.41
N ASP A 427 -3.40 11.96 -19.60
CA ASP A 427 -3.00 10.58 -19.97
C ASP A 427 -3.88 9.98 -21.09
N ILE A 428 -5.13 10.47 -21.24
CA ILE A 428 -6.08 10.02 -22.29
C ILE A 428 -5.66 10.62 -23.64
N GLU A 429 -5.28 11.90 -23.67
CA GLU A 429 -4.81 12.55 -24.91
C GLU A 429 -3.49 11.94 -25.42
N VAL A 430 -2.57 11.57 -24.52
CA VAL A 430 -1.28 10.96 -24.91
C VAL A 430 -1.46 9.53 -25.46
N THR A 431 -2.46 8.78 -24.99
CA THR A 431 -2.77 7.45 -25.54
C THR A 431 -3.45 7.54 -26.90
N GLU A 432 -4.36 8.50 -27.09
CA GLU A 432 -4.97 8.77 -28.41
C GLU A 432 -3.96 9.29 -29.45
N GLU A 433 -3.01 10.14 -29.06
CA GLU A 433 -1.94 10.60 -29.97
C GLU A 433 -0.95 9.48 -30.34
N ALA A 434 -0.66 8.55 -29.41
CA ALA A 434 0.20 7.40 -29.67
C ALA A 434 -0.46 6.38 -30.62
N GLU A 435 -1.76 6.10 -30.46
CA GLU A 435 -2.51 5.23 -31.37
C GLU A 435 -2.68 5.86 -32.77
N GLN A 436 -2.83 7.18 -32.86
CA GLN A 436 -2.90 7.87 -34.16
C GLN A 436 -1.56 7.85 -34.91
N LEU A 437 -0.42 7.80 -34.22
CA LEU A 437 0.90 7.72 -34.84
C LEU A 437 1.25 6.32 -35.36
N GLU A 438 0.65 5.25 -34.84
CA GLU A 438 0.82 3.88 -35.34
C GLU A 438 -0.07 3.55 -36.56
N LEU A 439 -1.05 4.42 -36.88
CA LEU A 439 -1.98 4.26 -38.00
C LEU A 439 -1.60 5.05 -39.28
N VAL A 440 -0.42 5.67 -39.34
CA VAL A 440 0.06 6.48 -40.50
C VAL A 440 1.21 5.82 -41.25
#